data_AF-A0AAU7VWM5-F1
#
_entry.id   AF-A0AAU7VWM5-F1
#
_cell.length_a   1.000
_cell.length_b   1.000
_cell.length_c   1.000
_cell.angle_alpha   90.00
_cell.angle_beta   90.00
_cell.angle_gamma   90.00
#
_symmetry.space_group_name_H-M   'P 1'
#
loop_
_entity.id
_entity.type
_entity.pdbx_description
1 polymer ?
#
loop_
_entity_poly.entity_id
_entity_poly.type
_entity_poly.pdbx_seq_one_letter_code
_entity_poly.pdbx_strand_id
1 'polypeptide(L)'
;MYDGPWYTTFHRDGELPWQDEFFEMPLNIGDGILIPSLEYRRFRIVDIWWSTDKHGAFDIGRHVFLKDVSRTDDDQLYKREPQYFTTS
;
A
#
# COMPACT_ATOMS: atom_id res chain seq x y z
N MET A 1 5.85 -14.84 22.45
CA MET A 1 5.31 -14.21 21.23
C MET A 1 5.54 -12.72 21.44
N TYR A 2 6.18 -12.02 20.50
CA TYR A 2 6.57 -10.61 20.68
C TYR A 2 5.40 -9.73 20.22
N ASP A 3 4.90 -8.86 21.11
CA ASP A 3 3.69 -8.04 20.94
C ASP A 3 4.00 -6.59 20.49
N GLY A 4 5.08 -6.38 19.73
CA GLY A 4 5.41 -5.06 19.16
C GLY A 4 4.53 -4.72 17.94
N PRO A 5 4.29 -3.44 17.63
CA PRO A 5 3.49 -3.04 16.47
C PRO A 5 4.15 -3.60 15.20
N TRP A 6 3.42 -4.41 14.44
CA TRP A 6 3.89 -4.92 13.17
C TRP A 6 3.84 -3.78 12.14
N TYR A 7 4.94 -3.04 11.99
CA TYR A 7 5.06 -2.01 10.96
C TYR A 7 4.73 -2.61 9.60
N THR A 8 3.71 -2.08 8.92
CA THR A 8 3.46 -2.42 7.51
C THR A 8 4.32 -1.50 6.67
N THR A 9 5.27 -2.10 5.95
CA THR A 9 6.12 -1.39 5.00
C THR A 9 5.51 -1.55 3.60
N PHE A 10 5.27 -0.43 2.93
CA PHE A 10 4.76 -0.40 1.58
C PHE A 10 5.90 -0.19 0.59
N HIS A 11 5.87 -0.96 -0.49
CA HIS A 11 6.83 -0.91 -1.59
C HIS A 11 6.11 -0.52 -2.87
N ARG A 12 6.74 0.36 -3.65
CA ARG A 12 6.30 0.74 -4.98
C ARG A 12 7.52 0.85 -5.90
N ASP A 13 7.37 0.41 -7.14
CA ASP A 13 8.41 0.53 -8.15
C ASP A 13 8.88 1.97 -8.35
N GLY A 14 10.20 2.16 -8.29
CA GLY A 14 10.85 3.45 -8.51
C GLY A 14 10.87 4.39 -7.30
N GLU A 15 10.39 3.96 -6.13
CA GLU A 15 10.33 4.81 -4.94
C GLU A 15 10.85 4.14 -3.68
N LEU A 16 11.23 4.96 -2.69
CA LEU A 16 11.66 4.47 -1.39
C LEU A 16 10.45 3.89 -0.63
N PRO A 17 10.62 2.74 0.03
CA PRO A 17 9.56 2.18 0.84
C PRO A 17 9.23 3.11 2.01
N TRP A 18 7.97 3.07 2.44
CA TRP A 18 7.50 3.83 3.59
C TRP A 18 6.74 2.93 4.55
N GLN A 19 6.68 3.33 5.81
CA GLN A 19 5.96 2.60 6.85
C GLN A 19 4.70 3.36 7.23
N ASP A 20 3.65 2.62 7.51
CA ASP A 20 2.42 3.16 8.09
C ASP A 20 1.94 2.25 9.22
N GLU A 21 1.58 2.87 10.33
CA GLU A 21 1.02 2.20 11.51
C GLU A 21 -0.51 2.11 11.42
N PHE A 22 -1.16 2.91 10.56
CA PHE A 22 -2.62 3.07 10.57
C PHE A 22 -3.41 1.94 9.90
N PHE A 23 -2.79 1.13 9.05
CA PHE A 23 -3.50 0.03 8.39
C PHE A 23 -3.59 -1.20 9.30
N GLU A 24 -4.35 -1.10 10.39
CA GLU A 24 -4.82 -2.24 11.19
C GLU A 24 -5.81 -3.12 10.41
N MET A 25 -6.20 -2.71 9.20
CA MET A 25 -7.09 -3.47 8.35
C MET A 25 -6.40 -4.70 7.75
N PRO A 26 -7.09 -5.85 7.68
CA PRO A 26 -6.61 -7.00 6.93
C PRO A 26 -6.46 -6.59 5.46
N LEU A 27 -5.29 -6.85 4.89
CA LEU A 27 -4.97 -6.58 3.49
C LEU A 27 -4.75 -7.92 2.78
N ASN A 28 -5.29 -8.03 1.57
CA ASN A 28 -5.14 -9.19 0.70
C ASN A 28 -4.57 -8.76 -0.66
N ILE A 29 -3.88 -9.69 -1.33
CA ILE A 29 -3.51 -9.49 -2.74
C ILE A 29 -4.78 -9.26 -3.56
N GLY A 30 -4.75 -8.22 -4.39
CA GLY A 30 -5.90 -7.77 -5.18
C GLY A 30 -6.74 -6.67 -4.51
N ASP A 31 -6.54 -6.37 -3.23
CA ASP A 31 -7.23 -5.25 -2.59
C ASP A 31 -6.80 -3.91 -3.20
N GLY A 32 -7.75 -2.97 -3.26
CA GLY A 32 -7.51 -1.60 -3.71
C GLY A 32 -7.28 -0.68 -2.51
N ILE A 33 -6.25 0.14 -2.57
CA ILE A 33 -5.96 1.15 -1.55
C ILE A 33 -5.99 2.53 -2.17
N LEU A 34 -6.68 3.46 -1.52
CA LEU A 34 -6.59 4.90 -1.78
C LEU A 34 -5.69 5.52 -0.71
N ILE A 35 -4.66 6.26 -1.11
CA ILE A 35 -3.75 6.93 -0.17
C ILE A 35 -3.85 8.45 -0.36
N PRO A 36 -4.63 9.16 0.49
CA PRO A 36 -4.83 10.61 0.36
C PRO A 36 -3.54 11.42 0.48
N SER A 37 -2.59 11.00 1.33
CA SER A 37 -1.30 11.67 1.52
C SER A 37 -0.39 11.62 0.29
N LEU A 38 -0.70 10.75 -0.68
CA LEU A 38 -0.02 10.64 -1.96
C LEU A 38 -0.92 11.19 -3.08
N GLU A 39 -1.52 12.37 -2.87
CA GLU A 39 -2.40 13.04 -3.85
C GLU A 39 -3.57 12.16 -4.30
N TYR A 40 -4.18 11.44 -3.36
CA TYR A 40 -5.29 10.52 -3.64
C TYR A 40 -4.98 9.46 -4.71
N ARG A 41 -3.72 9.01 -4.78
CA ARG A 41 -3.34 7.89 -5.65
C ARG A 41 -4.03 6.59 -5.23
N ARG A 42 -4.42 5.82 -6.24
CA ARG A 42 -5.02 4.49 -6.08
C ARG A 42 -4.01 3.42 -6.43
N PHE A 43 -3.94 2.41 -5.59
CA PHE A 43 -3.04 1.28 -5.74
C PHE A 43 -3.80 -0.03 -5.72
N ARG A 44 -3.21 -1.03 -6.39
CA ARG A 44 -3.56 -2.44 -6.23
C ARG A 44 -2.46 -3.12 -5.43
N ILE A 45 -2.84 -3.90 -4.42
CA ILE A 45 -1.88 -4.80 -3.76
C ILE A 45 -1.58 -5.95 -4.72
N VAL A 46 -0.32 -6.09 -5.11
CA VAL A 46 0.13 -7.15 -6.02
C VAL A 46 0.80 -8.30 -5.30
N ASP A 47 1.38 -8.04 -4.12
CA ASP A 47 2.03 -9.08 -3.32
C ASP A 47 2.11 -8.67 -1.84
N ILE A 48 2.20 -9.66 -0.96
CA ILE A 48 2.38 -9.47 0.49
C ILE A 48 3.39 -10.50 1.00
N TRP A 49 4.45 -10.02 1.63
CA TRP A 49 5.47 -10.84 2.27
C TRP A 49 5.58 -10.55 3.75
N TRP A 50 5.99 -11.57 4.50
CA TRP A 50 6.37 -11.43 5.90
C TRP A 50 7.84 -11.72 6.06
N SER A 51 8.58 -10.76 6.61
CA SER A 51 10.00 -10.90 6.91
C SER A 51 10.22 -11.06 8.42
N THR A 52 11.10 -11.98 8.77
CA THR A 52 11.58 -12.21 10.14
C THR A 52 13.06 -11.82 10.31
N ASP A 53 13.67 -11.22 9.28
CA ASP A 53 15.10 -10.89 9.27
C ASP A 53 15.35 -9.44 9.69
N LYS A 54 15.61 -9.24 10.99
CA LYS A 54 15.87 -7.91 11.60
C LYS A 54 17.05 -7.15 11.03
N HIS A 55 18.00 -7.86 10.44
CA HIS A 55 19.24 -7.28 9.92
C HIS A 55 19.39 -7.47 8.41
N GLY A 56 18.36 -8.03 7.78
CA GLY A 56 18.27 -8.20 6.34
C GLY A 56 17.86 -6.94 5.63
N ALA A 57 17.90 -7.01 4.30
CA ALA A 57 17.51 -5.90 3.42
C ALA A 57 16.05 -5.44 3.60
N PHE A 58 15.19 -6.28 4.20
CA PHE A 58 13.76 -6.01 4.34
C PHE A 58 13.30 -5.77 5.80
N ASP A 59 14.16 -5.81 6.82
CA ASP A 59 13.77 -5.67 8.24
C ASP A 59 12.63 -6.63 8.68
N ILE A 60 12.20 -6.58 9.94
CA ILE A 60 11.06 -7.38 10.45
C ILE A 60 9.74 -6.70 10.09
N GLY A 61 8.79 -7.49 9.59
CA GLY A 61 7.39 -7.08 9.51
C GLY A 61 6.67 -7.52 8.25
N ARG A 62 5.54 -6.87 7.98
CA ARG A 62 4.75 -7.07 6.77
C ARG A 62 5.23 -6.13 5.69
N HIS A 63 5.49 -6.68 4.51
CA HIS A 63 5.83 -5.94 3.31
C HIS A 63 4.70 -6.06 2.30
N VAL A 64 4.17 -4.93 1.87
CA VAL A 64 3.04 -4.85 0.94
C VAL A 64 3.53 -4.19 -0.33
N PHE A 65 3.40 -4.88 -1.45
CA PHE A 65 3.84 -4.39 -2.75
C PHE A 65 2.65 -3.82 -3.51
N LEU A 66 2.82 -2.60 -4.00
CA LEU A 66 1.77 -1.80 -4.60
C LEU A 66 2.06 -1.52 -6.07
N LYS A 67 1.04 -1.69 -6.90
CA LYS A 67 1.01 -1.20 -8.27
C LYS A 67 0.12 0.04 -8.34
N ASP A 68 0.65 1.15 -8.85
CA ASP A 68 -0.15 2.36 -9.11
C ASP A 68 -1.16 2.05 -10.23
N VAL A 69 -2.45 2.22 -9.93
CA VAL A 69 -3.55 2.01 -10.88
C VAL A 69 -4.24 3.32 -11.23
N SER A 70 -3.73 4.45 -10.75
CA SER A 70 -4.33 5.77 -10.96
C SER A 70 -4.50 6.08 -12.44
N ARG A 71 -5.74 6.35 -12.86
CA ARG A 71 -6.12 6.66 -14.25
C ARG A 71 -5.83 5.52 -15.25
N THR A 72 -5.72 4.29 -14.77
CA THR A 72 -5.65 3.09 -15.61
C THR A 72 -7.03 2.45 -15.76
N ASP A 73 -7.12 1.35 -16.51
CA ASP A 73 -8.35 0.60 -16.64
C ASP A 73 -8.80 -0.13 -15.35
N ASP A 74 -7.87 -0.40 -14.43
CA ASP A 74 -8.17 -1.07 -13.17
C ASP A 74 -8.76 -0.12 -12.11
N ASP A 75 -8.91 1.15 -12.47
CA ASP A 75 -9.30 2.24 -11.59
C ASP A 75 -10.81 2.43 -11.45
N GLN A 76 -11.45 1.46 -10.80
CA GLN A 76 -12.91 1.46 -10.63
C GLN A 76 -13.42 2.67 -9.83
N LEU A 77 -12.63 3.17 -8.88
CA LEU A 77 -12.99 4.34 -8.07
C LEU A 77 -13.11 5.59 -8.93
N TYR A 78 -12.12 5.88 -9.77
CA TYR A 78 -12.16 7.04 -10.65
C TYR A 78 -13.14 6.90 -11.80
N LYS A 79 -13.31 5.68 -12.34
CA LYS A 79 -14.35 5.42 -13.34
C LYS A 79 -15.75 5.75 -12.81
N ARG A 80 -15.99 5.54 -11.51
CA ARG A 80 -17.27 5.81 -10.86
C ARG A 80 -17.43 7.27 -10.44
N GLU A 81 -16.42 7.84 -9.79
CA GLU A 81 -16.49 9.17 -9.17
C GLU A 81 -15.27 10.03 -9.56
N PRO A 82 -15.11 10.42 -10.84
CA PRO A 82 -13.91 11.13 -11.29
C PRO A 82 -13.75 12.51 -10.62
N GLN A 83 -14.88 13.16 -10.29
CA GLN A 83 -14.87 14.51 -9.69
C GLN A 83 -14.27 14.52 -8.29
N TYR A 84 -14.40 13.42 -7.53
CA TYR A 84 -13.81 13.27 -6.20
C TYR A 84 -12.29 13.44 -6.20
N PHE A 85 -11.64 13.15 -7.33
CA PHE A 85 -10.18 13.22 -7.49
C PHE A 85 -9.70 14.49 -8.20
N THR A 86 -10.60 15.44 -8.50
CA THR A 86 -10.27 16.69 -9.21
C THR A 86 -10.29 17.93 -8.32
N THR A 87 -10.72 17.80 -7.07
CA THR A 87 -10.87 18.89 -6.09
C THR A 87 -9.64 19.10 -5.20
N SER A 88 -8.48 18.53 -5.56
CA SER A 88 -7.20 18.75 -4.87
C SER A 88 -6.41 19.87 -5.51
#